data_AF-A0A8J7F0W1-F1
#
_entry.id   AF-A0A8J7F0W1-F1
#
_cell.length_a   1.000
_cell.length_b   1.000
_cell.length_c   1.000
_cell.angle_alpha   90.00
_cell.angle_beta   90.00
_cell.angle_gamma   90.00
#
_symmetry.space_group_name_H-M   'P 1'
#
loop_
_entity.id
_entity.type
_entity.pdbx_description
1 polymer ?
#
loop_
_entity_poly.entity_id
_entity_poly.type
_entity_poly.pdbx_seq_one_letter_code
_entity_poly.pdbx_strand_id
1 'polypeptide(L)'
;MARLDPFTLQMQITRMFEQGQSFFATTKVQDWLRERNEDPAAYDITFHQKPAPPGSGLVMVIDIELTRRDGQPVDPWLQDEVNRHG
;
A
#
# COMPACT_ATOMS: atom_id res chain seq x y z
N MET A 1 19.87 -10.32 -3.11
CA MET A 1 18.93 -9.76 -4.11
C MET A 1 17.54 -9.86 -3.51
N ALA A 2 16.99 -8.74 -3.04
CA ALA A 2 15.63 -8.70 -2.51
C ALA A 2 14.67 -9.04 -3.66
N ARG A 3 14.10 -10.24 -3.59
CA ARG A 3 13.07 -10.69 -4.52
C ARG A 3 11.80 -10.05 -4.01
N LEU A 4 11.46 -8.88 -4.55
CA LEU A 4 10.15 -8.27 -4.29
C LEU A 4 9.09 -9.31 -4.67
N ASP A 5 8.41 -9.86 -3.66
CA ASP A 5 7.39 -10.88 -3.89
C ASP A 5 6.26 -10.27 -4.74
N PRO A 6 5.93 -10.84 -5.91
CA PRO A 6 4.94 -10.27 -6.84
C PRO A 6 3.50 -10.27 -6.28
N PHE A 7 3.31 -10.69 -5.04
CA PHE A 7 2.05 -10.82 -4.32
C PHE A 7 1.82 -9.73 -3.26
N THR A 8 2.78 -8.85 -2.98
CA THR A 8 2.57 -7.82 -1.95
C THR A 8 1.52 -6.80 -2.38
N LEU A 9 0.80 -6.24 -1.42
CA LEU A 9 -0.23 -5.23 -1.67
C LEU A 9 0.37 -4.03 -2.41
N GLN A 10 1.50 -3.51 -1.94
CA GLN A 10 2.16 -2.34 -2.51
C GLN A 10 2.57 -2.54 -3.98
N MET A 11 3.03 -3.74 -4.38
CA MET A 11 3.28 -4.04 -5.79
C MET A 11 2.00 -4.07 -6.62
N GLN A 12 0.92 -4.62 -6.07
CA GLN A 12 -0.39 -4.62 -6.75
C GLN A 12 -0.88 -3.17 -6.95
N ILE A 13 -0.81 -2.34 -5.92
CA ILE A 13 -1.15 -0.91 -6.01
C ILE A 13 -0.25 -0.22 -7.03
N THR A 14 1.06 -0.46 -7.00
CA THR A 14 2.00 0.15 -7.96
C THR A 14 1.64 -0.17 -9.40
N ARG A 15 1.36 -1.44 -9.71
CA ARG A 15 0.89 -1.86 -11.05
C ARG A 15 -0.44 -1.23 -11.43
N MET A 16 -1.37 -1.07 -10.48
CA MET A 16 -2.64 -0.40 -10.75
C MET A 16 -2.42 1.07 -11.13
N PHE A 17 -1.50 1.78 -10.47
CA PHE A 17 -1.13 3.14 -10.85
C PHE A 17 -0.47 3.20 -12.23
N GLU A 18 0.47 2.29 -12.53
CA GLU A 18 1.11 2.20 -13.86
C GLU A 18 0.12 1.92 -14.99
N GLN A 19 -0.93 1.13 -14.71
CA GLN A 19 -1.97 0.77 -15.68
C GLN A 19 -3.12 1.79 -15.75
N GLY A 20 -3.06 2.90 -14.99
CA GLY A 20 -4.14 3.89 -14.94
C GLY A 20 -5.39 3.43 -14.18
N GLN A 21 -5.31 2.35 -13.41
CA GLN A 21 -6.37 1.79 -12.57
C GLN A 21 -6.31 2.26 -11.11
N SER A 22 -5.64 3.38 -10.85
CA SER A 22 -5.46 3.94 -9.50
C SER A 22 -6.78 4.22 -8.77
N PHE A 23 -7.88 4.43 -9.51
CA PHE A 23 -9.22 4.59 -8.94
C PHE A 23 -9.63 3.42 -8.02
N PHE A 24 -9.20 2.20 -8.35
CA PHE A 24 -9.52 1.00 -7.55
C PHE A 24 -8.49 0.72 -6.45
N ALA A 25 -7.40 1.49 -6.37
CA ALA A 25 -6.33 1.28 -5.39
C ALA A 25 -6.87 1.42 -3.95
N THR A 26 -7.72 2.43 -3.70
CA THR A 26 -8.34 2.63 -2.39
C THR A 26 -9.15 1.42 -1.97
N THR A 27 -10.04 0.92 -2.84
CA THR A 27 -10.85 -0.28 -2.56
C THR A 27 -9.97 -1.48 -2.24
N LYS A 28 -8.87 -1.65 -2.98
CA LYS A 28 -7.92 -2.74 -2.76
C LYS A 28 -7.26 -2.69 -1.38
N VAL A 29 -6.88 -1.50 -0.91
CA VAL A 29 -6.34 -1.31 0.45
C VAL A 29 -7.43 -1.55 1.50
N GLN A 30 -8.67 -1.11 1.25
CA GLN A 30 -9.79 -1.37 2.16
C GLN A 30 -10.09 -2.86 2.31
N ASP A 31 -10.07 -3.62 1.21
CA ASP A 31 -10.26 -5.07 1.24
C ASP A 31 -9.15 -5.76 2.03
N TRP A 32 -7.90 -5.34 1.83
CA TRP A 32 -6.75 -5.85 2.58
C TRP A 32 -6.84 -5.56 4.09
N LEU A 33 -7.40 -4.42 4.49
CA LEU A 33 -7.69 -4.08 5.89
C LEU A 33 -8.77 -5.03 6.46
N ARG A 34 -9.86 -5.25 5.71
CA ARG A 34 -10.93 -6.17 6.11
C ARG A 34 -10.43 -7.60 6.31
N GLU A 35 -9.53 -8.07 5.44
CA GLU A 35 -8.89 -9.39 5.57
C GLU A 35 -8.11 -9.56 6.88
N ARG A 36 -7.64 -8.45 7.47
CA ARG A 36 -6.91 -8.39 8.74
C ARG A 36 -7.80 -8.05 9.93
N ASN A 37 -9.11 -8.07 9.75
CA ASN A 37 -10.10 -7.73 10.76
C ASN A 37 -10.01 -6.27 11.24
N GLU A 38 -9.50 -5.38 10.38
CA GLU A 38 -9.48 -3.93 10.59
C GLU A 38 -10.71 -3.27 9.95
N ASP A 39 -11.18 -2.17 10.54
CA ASP A 39 -12.26 -1.37 9.95
C ASP A 39 -11.69 -0.36 8.94
N PRO A 40 -11.88 -0.54 7.62
CA PRO A 40 -11.38 0.40 6.63
C PRO A 40 -11.99 1.79 6.74
N ALA A 41 -13.15 1.95 7.38
CA ALA A 41 -13.76 3.26 7.58
C ALA A 41 -13.08 4.07 8.70
N ALA A 42 -12.25 3.42 9.53
CA ALA A 42 -11.46 4.05 10.57
C ALA A 42 -10.16 4.68 10.05
N TYR A 43 -9.78 4.40 8.79
CA TYR A 43 -8.53 4.85 8.20
C TYR A 43 -8.76 5.75 6.98
N ASP A 44 -7.97 6.81 6.87
CA ASP A 44 -7.73 7.51 5.62
C ASP A 44 -6.51 6.90 4.92
N ILE A 45 -6.64 6.68 3.62
CA ILE A 45 -5.65 6.00 2.78
C ILE A 45 -5.08 7.02 1.81
N THR A 46 -3.78 7.29 1.92
CA THR A 46 -3.05 8.20 1.04
C THR A 46 -1.99 7.43 0.25
N PHE A 47 -1.83 7.78 -1.03
CA PHE A 47 -0.86 7.13 -1.92
C PHE A 47 0.25 8.11 -2.27
N HIS A 48 1.50 7.72 -2.01
CA HIS A 48 2.68 8.51 -2.29
C HIS A 48 3.49 7.88 -3.41
N GLN A 49 3.62 8.60 -4.52
CA GLN A 49 4.48 8.17 -5.63
C GLN A 49 5.93 8.47 -5.27
N LYS A 50 6.77 7.43 -5.19
CA LYS A 50 8.21 7.55 -4.96
C LYS A 50 8.99 6.89 -6.09
N PRO A 51 10.21 7.35 -6.39
CA PRO A 51 11.11 6.63 -7.29
C PRO A 51 11.33 5.21 -6.77
N ALA A 52 11.21 4.21 -7.63
CA ALA A 52 11.46 2.85 -7.23
C ALA A 52 12.94 2.67 -6.85
N PRO A 53 13.26 1.85 -5.84
CA PRO A 53 14.65 1.59 -5.48
C PRO A 53 15.39 0.92 -6.66
N PRO A 54 16.68 1.26 -6.87
CA PRO A 54 17.47 0.70 -7.95
C PRO A 54 17.54 -0.82 -7.83
N GLY A 55 17.27 -1.52 -8.94
CA GLY A 55 17.25 -2.99 -9.00
C GLY A 55 15.87 -3.63 -8.81
N SER A 56 14.80 -2.85 -8.62
CA SER A 56 13.40 -3.34 -8.52
C SER A 56 12.74 -3.64 -9.88
N GLY A 57 13.28 -3.11 -10.98
CA GLY A 57 12.69 -3.22 -12.32
C GLY A 57 11.45 -2.35 -12.55
N LEU A 58 11.04 -1.56 -11.55
CA LEU A 58 9.96 -0.58 -11.64
C LEU A 58 10.56 0.83 -11.80
N VAL A 59 9.80 1.75 -12.39
CA VAL A 59 10.20 3.18 -12.50
C VAL A 59 9.77 3.95 -11.25
N MET A 60 8.61 3.61 -10.69
CA MET A 60 8.04 4.19 -9.49
C MET A 60 7.46 3.12 -8.57
N VAL A 61 7.36 3.43 -7.28
CA VAL A 61 6.68 2.65 -6.25
C VAL A 61 5.62 3.53 -5.60
N ILE A 62 4.48 2.94 -5.26
CA ILE A 62 3.41 3.61 -4.53
C ILE A 62 3.47 3.20 -3.06
N ASP A 63 3.90 4.12 -2.21
CA ASP A 63 3.79 3.95 -0.77
C ASP A 63 2.37 4.26 -0.31
N ILE A 64 1.86 3.42 0.59
CA ILE A 64 0.52 3.49 1.14
C ILE A 64 0.64 4.01 2.56
N GLU A 65 0.12 5.20 2.80
CA GLU A 65 0.02 5.78 4.14
C GLU A 65 -1.39 5.57 4.68
N LEU A 66 -1.47 4.96 5.85
CA LEU A 66 -2.70 4.85 6.61
C LEU A 66 -2.66 5.94 7.69
N THR A 67 -3.79 6.61 7.91
CA THR A 67 -3.97 7.56 9.02
C THR A 67 -5.27 7.24 9.72
N ARG A 68 -5.28 7.09 11.05
CA ARG A 68 -6.55 6.87 11.75
C ARG A 68 -7.36 8.17 11.79
N ARG A 69 -8.65 8.05 11.49
CA ARG A 69 -9.60 9.19 11.53
C ARG A 69 -9.88 9.71 12.92
N ASP A 70 -9.66 8.89 13.93
CA ASP A 70 -9.80 9.29 15.33
C ASP A 70 -8.63 10.14 15.84
N GLY A 71 -7.63 10.42 15.00
CA GLY A 71 -6.45 11.21 15.34
C GLY A 71 -5.38 10.43 16.12
N GLN A 72 -5.58 9.14 16.37
CA GLN A 72 -4.57 8.28 16.96
C GLN A 72 -3.51 7.87 15.93
N PRO A 73 -2.28 7.56 16.34
CA PRO A 73 -1.30 6.97 15.44
C PRO A 73 -1.79 5.62 14.92
N VAL A 74 -1.52 5.33 13.65
CA VAL A 74 -1.70 3.96 13.11
C VAL A 74 -0.70 3.04 13.78
N ASP A 75 -1.12 1.80 14.03
CA ASP A 75 -0.24 0.78 14.57
C ASP A 75 0.96 0.54 13.63
N PRO A 76 2.21 0.61 14.14
CA PRO A 76 3.40 0.52 13.28
C PRO A 76 3.44 -0.76 12.44
N TRP A 77 3.00 -1.88 13.00
CA TRP A 77 2.95 -3.15 12.28
C TRP A 77 2.00 -3.10 11.07
N LEU A 78 0.89 -2.35 11.15
CA LEU A 78 -0.08 -2.23 10.06
C LEU A 78 0.50 -1.36 8.93
N GLN A 79 1.16 -0.26 9.32
CA GLN A 79 1.83 0.65 8.40
C GLN A 79 3.05 0.01 7.70
N ASP A 80 3.76 -0.89 8.39
CA ASP A 80 4.85 -1.67 7.80
C ASP A 80 4.31 -2.78 6.91
N GLU A 81 3.25 -3.49 7.32
CA GLU A 81 2.70 -4.61 6.57
C GLU A 81 2.06 -4.15 5.24
N VAL A 82 1.38 -3.00 5.24
CA VAL A 82 0.73 -2.45 4.04
C VAL A 82 1.78 -2.10 2.96
N ASN A 83 3.00 -1.77 3.37
CA ASN A 83 4.15 -1.47 2.51
C ASN A 83 5.20 -2.58 2.48
N ARG A 84 4.85 -3.80 2.90
CA ARG A 84 5.82 -4.90 2.95
C ARG A 84 6.37 -5.18 1.55
N HIS A 85 7.68 -5.09 1.44
CA HIS A 85 8.48 -5.55 0.31
C HIS A 85 9.03 -6.94 0.66
N GLY A 86 8.77 -7.96 -0.17
CA GLY A 86 9.34 -9.30 0.02
C GLY A 86 10.86 -9.35 -0.08
#